data_AF-A0A328UKT4-F1
#
_entry.id   AF-A0A328UKT4-F1
#
_cell.length_a   1.000
_cell.length_b   1.000
_cell.length_c   1.000
_cell.angle_alpha   90.00
_cell.angle_beta   90.00
_cell.angle_gamma   90.00
#
_symmetry.space_group_name_H-M   'P 1'
#
loop_
_entity.id
_entity.type
_entity.pdbx_description
1 polymer ?
#
loop_
_entity_poly.entity_id
_entity_poly.type
_entity_poly.pdbx_seq_one_letter_code
_entity_poly.pdbx_strand_id
1 'polypeptide(L)' 'MAMRKIYRELAKKYGVPVKEIQRDMQAAIEMAWHACPADGVTSAYQRRVPSKSTVPSVEEFICYASGQAVKRV' A
#
# COMPACT_ATOMS: atom_id res chain seq x y z
N MET A 1 -8.86 2.16 -10.89
CA MET A 1 -7.64 2.99 -10.86
C MET A 1 -6.57 2.30 -11.70
N ALA A 2 -5.90 2.99 -12.64
CA ALA A 2 -4.93 2.32 -13.52
C ALA A 2 -3.53 2.31 -12.89
N MET A 3 -3.23 1.33 -12.02
CA MET A 3 -1.93 1.22 -11.31
C MET A 3 -0.72 1.28 -12.24
N ARG A 4 -0.82 0.68 -13.44
CA ARG A 4 0.22 0.76 -14.48
C ARG A 4 0.60 2.19 -14.88
N LYS A 5 -0.35 3.14 -14.88
CA LYS A 5 -0.06 4.54 -15.19
C LYS A 5 0.76 5.16 -14.05
N ILE A 6 0.35 4.95 -12.81
CA ILE A 6 1.02 5.48 -11.62
C ILE A 6 2.46 5.00 -11.54
N TYR A 7 2.71 3.70 -11.71
CA TYR A 7 4.07 3.17 -11.68
C TYR A 7 4.97 3.80 -12.76
N ARG A 8 4.44 4.04 -13.97
CA ARG A 8 5.22 4.67 -15.05
C ARG A 8 5.51 6.15 -14.79
N GLU A 9 4.57 6.89 -14.22
CA GLU A 9 4.79 8.29 -13.84
C GLU A 9 5.84 8.40 -12.72
N LEU A 10 5.76 7.54 -11.71
CA LEU A 10 6.76 7.47 -10.64
C LEU A 10 8.13 7.09 -11.18
N ALA A 11 8.20 6.10 -12.09
CA ALA A 11 9.45 5.67 -12.71
C ALA A 11 10.13 6.81 -13.47
N LYS A 12 9.37 7.56 -14.26
CA LYS A 12 9.88 8.76 -14.96
C LYS A 12 10.34 9.85 -14.00
N LYS A 13 9.57 10.10 -12.93
CA LYS A 13 9.87 11.15 -11.96
C LYS A 13 11.16 10.90 -11.19
N TYR A 14 11.38 9.66 -10.75
CA TYR A 14 12.51 9.29 -9.90
C TYR A 14 13.68 8.67 -10.69
N GLY A 15 13.53 8.44 -11.99
CA GLY A 15 14.59 7.86 -12.84
C GLY A 15 14.88 6.38 -12.55
N VAL A 16 13.96 5.66 -11.91
CA VAL A 16 14.11 4.25 -11.51
C VAL A 16 13.18 3.36 -12.34
N PRO A 17 13.51 2.07 -12.54
CA PRO A 17 12.64 1.16 -13.27
C PRO A 17 11.34 0.89 -12.51
N VAL A 18 10.27 0.64 -13.26
CA VAL A 18 8.93 0.32 -12.72
C VAL A 18 8.97 -0.86 -11.72
N LYS A 19 9.84 -1.84 -11.96
CA LYS A 19 9.99 -3.02 -11.10
C LYS A 19 10.53 -2.66 -9.71
N GLU A 20 11.44 -1.69 -9.62
CA GLU A 20 11.97 -1.21 -8.33
C GLU A 20 10.88 -0.51 -7.54
N ILE A 21 10.10 0.38 -8.17
CA ILE A 21 8.97 1.04 -7.50
C ILE A 21 7.95 0.03 -6.96
N GLN A 22 7.60 -0.98 -7.77
CA GLN A 22 6.68 -2.03 -7.31
C GLN A 22 7.23 -2.80 -6.12
N ARG A 23 8.51 -3.14 -6.15
CA ARG A 23 9.20 -3.85 -5.07
C ARG A 23 9.24 -3.00 -3.80
N ASP A 24 9.65 -1.75 -3.91
CA ASP A 24 9.84 -0.85 -2.77
C ASP A 24 8.51 -0.52 -2.10
N MET A 25 7.45 -0.29 -2.88
CA MET A 25 6.11 -0.07 -2.35
C MET A 25 5.59 -1.28 -1.60
N GLN A 26 5.77 -2.49 -2.16
CA GLN A 26 5.35 -3.72 -1.50
C GLN A 26 6.17 -3.98 -0.23
N ALA A 27 7.50 -3.78 -0.28
CA ALA A 27 8.38 -3.93 0.87
C ALA A 27 8.04 -2.94 2.00
N ALA A 28 7.66 -1.70 1.67
CA ALA A 28 7.21 -0.72 2.65
C ALA A 28 5.92 -1.17 3.35
N ILE A 29 4.96 -1.73 2.60
CA ILE A 29 3.72 -2.28 3.18
C ILE A 29 4.02 -3.47 4.07
N GLU A 30 4.86 -4.41 3.62
CA GLU A 30 5.28 -5.58 4.40
C GLU A 30 5.97 -5.16 5.70
N MET A 31 6.91 -4.21 5.62
CA MET A 31 7.60 -3.68 6.79
C MET A 31 6.60 -3.05 7.77
N ALA A 32 5.66 -2.23 7.30
CA ALA A 32 4.63 -1.63 8.15
C ALA A 32 3.65 -2.67 8.73
N TRP A 33 3.40 -3.76 8.00
CA TRP A 33 2.53 -4.84 8.47
C TRP A 33 3.19 -5.65 9.60
N HIS A 34 4.48 -5.96 9.45
CA HIS A 34 5.24 -6.77 10.38
C HIS A 34 5.85 -5.99 11.56
N ALA A 35 6.13 -4.69 11.41
CA ALA A 35 6.66 -3.84 12.47
C ALA A 35 5.60 -3.40 13.51
N CYS A 36 4.43 -4.05 13.50
CA CYS A 36 3.30 -3.71 14.35
C CYS A 36 3.67 -3.94 15.83
N PRO A 37 3.55 -2.92 16.70
CA PRO A 37 3.58 -3.13 18.13
C PRO A 37 2.52 -4.17 18.51
N ALA A 38 2.74 -4.94 19.58
CA ALA A 38 1.75 -5.89 20.08
C ALA A 38 0.56 -5.17 20.77
N ASP A 39 0.06 -4.07 20.18
CA ASP A 39 -1.11 -3.35 20.64
C ASP A 39 -2.36 -3.80 19.84
N GLY A 40 -3.44 -4.08 20.58
CA GLY A 40 -4.71 -4.51 19.97
C GLY A 40 -5.31 -3.47 19.03
N VAL A 41 -4.84 -2.23 19.10
CA VAL A 41 -5.32 -1.10 18.29
C VAL A 41 -4.77 -1.18 16.86
N THR A 42 -3.46 -1.28 16.69
CA THR A 42 -2.85 -1.28 15.35
C THR A 42 -3.26 -2.53 14.55
N SER A 43 -3.34 -3.68 15.21
CA SER A 43 -3.87 -4.91 14.60
C SER A 43 -5.34 -4.80 14.17
N ALA A 44 -6.19 -4.10 14.95
CA ALA A 44 -7.56 -3.84 14.55
C ALA A 44 -7.65 -2.93 13.31
N TYR A 45 -6.76 -1.94 13.17
CA TYR A 45 -6.70 -1.10 11.97
C TYR A 45 -6.16 -1.84 10.75
N GLN A 46 -5.13 -2.67 10.91
CA GLN A 46 -4.58 -3.52 9.84
C GLN A 46 -5.66 -4.44 9.26
N ARG A 47 -6.47 -5.07 10.11
CA ARG A 47 -7.61 -5.93 9.69
C ARG A 47 -8.71 -5.20 8.92
N ARG A 48 -8.76 -3.87 8.95
CA ARG A 48 -9.76 -3.09 8.16
C ARG A 48 -9.37 -2.99 6.69
N VAL A 49 -8.10 -3.19 6.35
CA VAL A 49 -7.64 -3.17 4.96
C VAL A 49 -8.11 -4.49 4.31
N PRO A 50 -8.94 -4.44 3.26
CA PRO A 50 -9.34 -5.65 2.54
C PRO A 50 -8.11 -6.27 1.89
N SER A 51 -7.80 -7.53 2.23
CA SER A 51 -6.72 -8.28 1.62
C SER A 51 -7.19 -9.69 1.28
N LYS A 52 -6.82 -10.20 0.11
CA LYS A 52 -7.02 -11.61 -0.24
C LYS A 52 -6.04 -12.55 0.48
N SER A 53 -4.91 -12.00 0.94
CA SER A 53 -3.82 -12.69 1.64
C SER A 53 -3.57 -12.08 3.04
N THR A 54 -2.57 -12.58 3.77
CA THR A 54 -2.18 -12.07 5.09
C THR A 54 -1.67 -10.63 5.05
N VAL A 55 -0.92 -10.27 4.00
CA VAL A 55 -0.42 -8.90 3.77
C VAL A 55 -1.14 -8.35 2.54
N PRO A 56 -1.67 -7.12 2.57
CA PRO A 56 -2.32 -6.51 1.41
C PRO A 56 -1.30 -6.22 0.29
N SER A 57 -1.77 -6.34 -0.94
CA SER A 57 -1.04 -5.84 -2.11
C SER A 57 -1.05 -4.31 -2.16
N VAL A 58 -0.11 -3.72 -2.90
CA VAL A 58 -0.06 -2.26 -3.15
C VAL A 58 -1.40 -1.72 -3.68
N GLU A 59 -2.06 -2.45 -4.57
CA GLU A 59 -3.33 -2.01 -5.16
C GLU A 59 -4.47 -2.03 -4.14
N GLU A 60 -4.60 -3.11 -3.35
CA GLU A 60 -5.60 -3.22 -2.28
C GLU A 60 -5.43 -2.10 -1.24
N PHE A 61 -4.19 -1.86 -0.83
CA PHE A 61 -3.86 -0.82 0.14
C PHE A 61 -4.20 0.58 -0.38
N ILE A 62 -3.79 0.93 -1.61
CA ILE A 62 -4.08 2.24 -2.21
C ILE A 62 -5.57 2.43 -2.45
N CYS A 63 -6.28 1.40 -2.89
CA CYS A 63 -7.73 1.46 -3.09
C CYS A 63 -8.45 1.75 -1.76
N TYR A 64 -8.08 1.05 -0.70
CA TYR A 64 -8.60 1.31 0.64
C TYR A 64 -8.25 2.72 1.15
N ALA A 65 -6.97 3.10 1.06
CA ALA A 65 -6.49 4.39 1.55
C ALA A 65 -7.14 5.57 0.82
N SER A 66 -7.30 5.47 -0.50
CA SER A 66 -8.00 6.49 -1.29
C SER A 66 -9.48 6.60 -0.90
N GLY A 67 -10.17 5.48 -0.67
CA GLY A 67 -11.54 5.48 -0.17
C GLY A 67 -11.67 6.11 1.23
N GLN A 68 -10.71 5.88 2.12
CA GLN A 68 -10.68 6.53 3.44
C GLN A 68 -10.39 8.03 3.34
N ALA A 69 -9.53 8.45 2.41
CA ALA A 69 -9.23 9.87 2.17
C ALA A 69 -10.45 10.63 1.65
N VAL A 70 -11.22 10.04 0.73
CA VAL A 70 -12.45 10.64 0.18
C VAL A 70 -13.55 10.74 1.24
N LYS A 71 -13.68 9.76 2.14
CA LYS A 71 -14.66 9.79 3.25
C LYS A 71 -14.38 10.84 4.32
N ARG A 72 -13.19 11.44 4.30
CA ARG A 72 -12.76 12.46 5.28
C ARG A 72 -12.89 13.90 4.76
N VAL A 73 -13.45 14.09 3.55
CA VAL A 73 -13.82 15.39 2.98
C VAL A 73 -15.32 15.58 3.14
#